data_AF-A0A2P5NCU7-F1
#
_entry.id   AF-A0A2P5NCU7-F1
#
_cell.length_a   1.000
_cell.length_b   1.000
_cell.length_c   1.000
_cell.angle_alpha   90.00
_cell.angle_beta   90.00
_cell.angle_gamma   90.00
#
_symmetry.space_group_name_H-M   'P 1'
#
loop_
_entity.id
_entity.type
_entity.pdbx_description
1 polymer ?
#
loop_
_entity_poly.entity_id
_entity_poly.type
_entity_poly.pdbx_seq_one_letter_code
_entity_poly.pdbx_strand_id
1 'polypeptide(L)'
;MLNRIILTSLIAICLSGCVSLRTDMVNADGQQDNCQVTGGGLGLGAVIGIGSAYIARSSCVSDMESLGYLAIDEAGFPGFSLSEQGTARAEIQSVVDGTDAKLNGLAPGDLVVSVNNVPVKDVNEAKKKLFGPIEEAVNIAILRQNNQRSVLLKREPFKGNN
;
A
#
# COMPACT_ATOMS: atom_id res chain seq x y z
N MET A 1 -9.10 53.45 -25.81
CA MET A 1 -9.00 53.18 -24.35
C MET A 1 -9.64 51.86 -23.93
N LEU A 2 -10.68 51.36 -24.62
CA LEU A 2 -11.35 50.09 -24.30
C LEU A 2 -10.45 48.83 -24.44
N ASN A 3 -9.45 48.86 -25.33
CA ASN A 3 -8.58 47.71 -25.61
C ASN A 3 -7.47 47.45 -24.57
N ARG A 4 -7.17 48.42 -23.69
CA ARG A 4 -6.14 48.26 -22.63
C ARG A 4 -6.71 47.68 -21.34
N ILE A 5 -8.00 47.87 -21.08
CA ILE A 5 -8.67 47.42 -19.86
C ILE A 5 -8.95 45.90 -19.91
N ILE A 6 -9.28 45.38 -21.09
CA ILE A 6 -9.54 43.95 -21.30
C ILE A 6 -8.28 43.10 -21.07
N LEU A 7 -7.09 43.64 -21.43
CA LEU A 7 -5.81 42.94 -21.25
C LEU A 7 -5.36 42.87 -19.78
N THR A 8 -5.68 43.89 -18.98
CA THR A 8 -5.34 43.91 -17.54
C THR A 8 -6.21 42.99 -16.69
N SER A 9 -7.47 42.76 -17.09
CA SER A 9 -8.39 41.88 -16.35
C SER A 9 -8.12 40.39 -16.59
N LEU A 10 -7.55 40.00 -17.74
CA LEU A 10 -7.19 38.59 -18.01
C LEU A 10 -5.97 38.10 -17.21
N ILE A 11 -5.08 39.01 -16.78
CA ILE A 11 -3.86 38.66 -16.04
C ILE A 11 -4.15 38.39 -14.54
N ALA A 12 -5.22 38.96 -13.99
CA ALA A 12 -5.55 38.85 -12.57
C ALA A 12 -6.21 37.52 -12.17
N ILE A 13 -6.80 36.79 -13.12
CA ILE A 13 -7.58 35.56 -12.84
C ILE A 13 -6.70 34.30 -12.80
N CYS A 14 -5.47 34.35 -13.33
CA CYS A 14 -4.57 33.18 -13.36
C CYS A 14 -3.70 33.00 -12.11
N LEU A 15 -3.89 33.82 -11.05
CA LEU A 15 -3.00 33.84 -9.88
C LEU A 15 -3.55 33.13 -8.64
N SER A 16 -4.76 32.54 -8.70
CA SER A 16 -5.29 31.68 -7.65
C SER A 16 -5.14 30.21 -8.04
N GLY A 17 -4.23 29.50 -7.38
CA GLY A 17 -4.05 28.07 -7.56
C GLY A 17 -4.15 27.35 -6.23
N CYS A 18 -5.05 26.38 -6.14
CA CYS A 18 -5.10 25.41 -5.04
C CYS A 18 -4.75 24.03 -5.61
N VAL A 19 -3.94 23.26 -4.88
CA VAL A 19 -3.60 21.87 -5.16
C VAL A 19 -3.93 21.02 -3.94
N SER A 20 -4.52 19.85 -4.17
CA SER A 20 -4.68 18.84 -3.14
C SER A 20 -3.82 17.64 -3.50
N LEU A 21 -2.92 17.26 -2.60
CA LEU A 21 -2.04 16.12 -2.74
C LEU A 21 -2.50 15.04 -1.76
N ARG A 22 -2.54 13.78 -2.19
CA ARG A 22 -2.96 12.63 -1.39
C ARG A 22 -2.11 11.40 -1.70
N THR A 23 -1.58 10.74 -0.67
CA THR A 23 -1.12 9.34 -0.73
C THR A 23 -2.07 8.52 0.13
N ASP A 24 -2.60 7.41 -0.38
CA ASP A 24 -3.30 6.43 0.44
C ASP A 24 -2.28 5.43 1.00
N MET A 25 -2.38 5.17 2.30
CA MET A 25 -1.43 4.37 3.06
C MET A 25 -2.15 3.17 3.67
N VAL A 26 -1.47 2.03 3.77
CA VAL A 26 -1.97 0.81 4.40
C VAL A 26 -0.89 0.16 5.25
N ASN A 27 -1.26 -0.47 6.37
CA ASN A 27 -0.34 -1.25 7.17
C ASN A 27 -0.70 -2.75 7.21
N ALA A 28 0.13 -3.52 7.90
CA ALA A 28 0.00 -4.97 8.00
C ALA A 28 -1.27 -5.45 8.76
N ASP A 29 -1.89 -4.57 9.54
CA ASP A 29 -3.17 -4.81 10.22
C ASP A 29 -4.38 -4.47 9.31
N GLY A 30 -4.14 -4.00 8.08
CA GLY A 30 -5.18 -3.58 7.15
C GLY A 30 -5.77 -2.20 7.48
N GLN A 31 -5.16 -1.45 8.40
CA GLN A 31 -5.56 -0.07 8.67
C GLN A 31 -5.19 0.78 7.48
N GLN A 32 -6.15 1.58 7.01
CA GLN A 32 -5.95 2.54 5.94
C GLN A 32 -5.97 3.95 6.52
N ASP A 33 -5.04 4.77 6.04
CA ASP A 33 -5.00 6.19 6.33
C ASP A 33 -4.58 6.94 5.06
N ASN A 34 -4.56 8.27 5.08
CA ASN A 34 -4.10 9.06 3.95
C ASN A 34 -3.31 10.30 4.36
N CYS A 35 -2.24 10.55 3.61
CA CYS A 35 -1.49 11.79 3.69
C CYS A 35 -2.09 12.83 2.75
N GLN A 36 -3.27 13.35 3.11
CA GLN A 36 -3.94 14.43 2.37
C GLN A 36 -3.50 15.80 2.88
N VAL A 37 -2.95 16.62 1.99
CA VAL A 37 -2.58 18.00 2.26
C VAL A 37 -3.12 18.89 1.15
N THR A 38 -3.67 20.05 1.51
CA THR A 38 -4.09 21.08 0.56
C THR A 38 -3.16 22.27 0.66
N GLY A 39 -2.65 22.73 -0.47
CA GLY A 39 -1.81 23.92 -0.59
C GLY A 39 -2.38 24.90 -1.60
N GLY A 40 -2.13 26.18 -1.42
CA GLY A 40 -2.57 27.19 -2.38
C GLY A 40 -2.24 28.60 -1.92
N GLY A 41 -2.52 29.55 -2.79
CA GLY A 41 -2.31 30.96 -2.49
C GLY A 41 -2.64 31.86 -3.67
N LEU A 42 -2.47 33.17 -3.47
CA LEU A 42 -2.62 34.19 -4.49
C LEU A 42 -1.24 34.69 -4.93
N GLY A 43 -1.00 34.81 -6.23
CA GLY A 43 0.25 35.34 -6.78
C GLY A 43 1.45 34.45 -6.45
N LEU A 44 2.54 35.07 -5.98
CA LEU A 44 3.72 34.33 -5.51
C LEU A 44 3.43 33.44 -4.28
N GLY A 45 2.34 33.71 -3.56
CA GLY A 45 1.87 32.83 -2.49
C GLY A 45 1.44 31.45 -2.98
N ALA A 46 1.01 31.32 -4.25
CA ALA A 46 0.63 30.04 -4.83
C ALA A 46 1.81 29.07 -4.92
N VAL A 47 2.98 29.54 -5.39
CA VAL A 47 4.16 28.65 -5.53
C VAL A 47 4.72 28.21 -4.18
N ILE A 48 4.73 29.10 -3.19
CA ILE A 48 5.15 28.75 -1.82
C ILE A 48 4.15 27.78 -1.20
N GLY A 49 2.84 28.05 -1.32
CA GLY A 49 1.78 27.20 -0.77
C GLY A 49 1.80 25.78 -1.36
N ILE A 50 2.01 25.64 -2.67
CA ILE A 50 2.15 24.34 -3.34
C ILE A 50 3.41 23.61 -2.85
N GLY A 51 4.56 24.30 -2.78
CA GLY A 51 5.81 23.73 -2.30
C GLY A 51 5.71 23.23 -0.85
N SER A 52 5.13 24.03 0.04
CA SER A 52 4.90 23.65 1.44
C SER A 52 3.96 22.46 1.56
N ALA A 53 2.89 22.38 0.74
CA ALA A 53 2.00 21.22 0.75
C ALA A 53 2.69 19.94 0.28
N TYR A 54 3.60 20.03 -0.69
CA TYR A 54 4.42 18.89 -1.10
C TYR A 54 5.32 18.38 0.04
N ILE A 55 6.03 19.30 0.72
CA ILE A 55 6.89 18.93 1.86
C ILE A 55 6.06 18.33 2.99
N ALA A 56 4.94 18.95 3.37
CA ALA A 56 4.06 18.43 4.41
C ALA A 56 3.52 17.03 4.07
N ARG A 57 3.15 16.76 2.81
CA ARG A 57 2.78 15.41 2.38
C ARG A 57 3.96 14.45 2.52
N SER A 58 5.15 14.84 2.06
CA SER A 58 6.33 13.97 2.11
C SER A 58 6.73 13.62 3.54
N SER A 59 6.65 14.58 4.47
CA SER A 59 6.86 14.34 5.90
C SER A 59 5.82 13.38 6.47
N CYS A 60 4.54 13.57 6.15
CA CYS A 60 3.49 12.63 6.55
C CYS A 60 3.78 11.21 6.05
N VAL A 61 4.13 11.05 4.77
CA VAL A 61 4.43 9.72 4.19
C VAL A 61 5.61 9.08 4.93
N SER A 62 6.69 9.82 5.13
CA SER A 62 7.87 9.32 5.85
C SER A 62 7.57 8.95 7.31
N ASP A 63 6.75 9.75 8.00
CA ASP A 63 6.33 9.44 9.37
C ASP A 63 5.48 8.17 9.41
N MET A 64 4.55 8.00 8.46
CA MET A 64 3.70 6.81 8.34
C MET A 64 4.50 5.55 8.00
N GLU A 65 5.49 5.66 7.11
CA GLU A 65 6.43 4.57 6.82
C GLU A 65 7.18 4.11 8.08
N SER A 66 7.59 5.05 8.94
CA SER A 66 8.21 4.73 10.22
C SER A 66 7.29 3.99 11.19
N LEU A 67 5.97 4.12 11.01
CA LEU A 67 4.92 3.41 11.74
C LEU A 67 4.54 2.07 11.09
N GLY A 68 5.22 1.66 10.02
CA GLY A 68 5.00 0.40 9.31
C GLY A 68 3.86 0.44 8.29
N TYR A 69 3.49 1.62 7.82
CA TYR A 69 2.63 1.77 6.65
C TYR A 69 3.45 1.73 5.36
N LEU A 70 2.80 1.34 4.27
CA LEU A 70 3.28 1.49 2.91
C LEU A 70 2.23 2.26 2.11
N ALA A 71 2.66 2.97 1.06
CA ALA A 71 1.70 3.49 0.10
C ALA A 71 0.92 2.31 -0.52
N ILE A 72 -0.38 2.48 -0.78
CA ILE A 72 -1.25 1.39 -1.23
C ILE A 72 -0.79 0.77 -2.57
N ASP A 73 -0.16 1.59 -3.42
CA ASP A 73 0.43 1.22 -4.70
C ASP A 73 1.85 0.63 -4.59
N GLU A 74 2.42 0.61 -3.38
CA GLU A 74 3.70 -0.02 -3.03
C GLU A 74 3.51 -1.27 -2.16
N ALA A 75 2.35 -1.41 -1.51
CA ALA A 75 2.02 -2.56 -0.68
C ALA A 75 1.76 -3.81 -1.53
N GLY A 76 2.50 -4.88 -1.25
CA GLY A 76 2.42 -6.14 -1.97
C GLY A 76 1.68 -7.22 -1.19
N PHE A 77 1.02 -8.13 -1.92
CA PHE A 77 0.35 -9.30 -1.36
C PHE A 77 0.94 -10.61 -1.91
N PRO A 78 0.88 -11.72 -1.15
CA PRO A 78 1.60 -12.94 -1.51
C PRO A 78 0.85 -13.85 -2.50
N GLY A 79 -0.19 -13.37 -3.19
CA GLY A 79 -0.97 -14.19 -4.14
C GLY A 79 -2.06 -15.08 -3.53
N PHE A 80 -2.31 -14.99 -2.22
CA PHE A 80 -3.33 -15.80 -1.53
C PHE A 80 -3.97 -15.06 -0.34
N SER A 81 -5.15 -15.50 0.09
CA SER A 81 -5.82 -15.02 1.31
C SER A 81 -5.73 -16.06 2.44
N LEU A 82 -5.66 -15.57 3.68
CA LEU A 82 -5.76 -16.42 4.87
C LEU A 82 -7.21 -16.47 5.38
N SER A 83 -7.61 -17.60 5.94
CA SER A 83 -8.91 -17.78 6.57
C SER A 83 -9.07 -16.86 7.77
N GLU A 84 -10.21 -16.18 7.84
CA GLU A 84 -10.60 -15.38 9.01
C GLU A 84 -11.35 -16.20 10.06
N GLN A 85 -11.73 -17.44 9.71
CA GLN A 85 -12.43 -18.35 10.60
C GLN A 85 -11.42 -19.10 11.47
N GLY A 86 -11.33 -18.70 12.74
CA GLY A 86 -10.41 -19.28 13.72
C GLY A 86 -9.01 -18.66 13.61
N THR A 87 -8.61 -17.91 14.63
CA THR A 87 -7.32 -17.20 14.60
C THR A 87 -6.12 -18.10 14.87
N ALA A 88 -6.34 -19.31 15.39
CA ALA A 88 -5.28 -20.17 15.90
C ALA A 88 -4.32 -20.72 14.83
N ARG A 89 -4.68 -20.66 13.54
CA ARG A 89 -3.83 -21.17 12.44
C ARG A 89 -3.96 -20.27 11.22
N ALA A 90 -2.83 -20.02 10.57
CA ALA A 90 -2.77 -19.28 9.31
C ALA A 90 -3.08 -20.22 8.13
N GLU A 91 -4.35 -20.60 7.97
CA GLU A 91 -4.80 -21.44 6.86
C GLU A 91 -5.05 -20.61 5.59
N ILE A 92 -4.55 -21.06 4.45
CA ILE A 92 -4.83 -20.45 3.15
C ILE A 92 -6.29 -20.76 2.78
N GLN A 93 -7.09 -19.71 2.57
CA GLN A 93 -8.49 -19.82 2.18
C GLN A 93 -8.65 -19.82 0.66
N SER A 94 -7.90 -18.97 -0.04
CA SER A 94 -7.96 -18.85 -1.50
C SER A 94 -6.60 -18.49 -2.08
N VAL A 95 -6.33 -18.91 -3.31
CA VAL A 95 -5.11 -18.57 -4.05
C VAL A 95 -5.55 -17.94 -5.37
N VAL A 96 -5.01 -16.78 -5.69
CA VAL A 96 -5.38 -16.00 -6.87
C VAL A 96 -4.72 -16.61 -8.11
N ASP A 97 -5.48 -16.81 -9.18
CA ASP A 97 -4.94 -17.36 -10.42
C ASP A 97 -3.97 -16.39 -11.12
N GLY A 98 -2.94 -16.95 -11.75
CA GLY A 98 -1.90 -16.19 -12.44
C GLY A 98 -0.86 -15.54 -11.53
N THR A 99 -0.91 -15.81 -10.22
CA THR A 99 0.06 -15.32 -9.23
C THR A 99 1.20 -16.32 -9.01
N ASP A 100 2.32 -15.82 -8.49
CA ASP A 100 3.46 -16.68 -8.12
C ASP A 100 3.08 -17.77 -7.10
N ALA A 101 2.16 -17.47 -6.17
CA ALA A 101 1.61 -18.46 -5.24
C ALA A 101 0.95 -19.64 -5.96
N LYS A 102 0.12 -19.36 -6.98
CA LYS A 102 -0.51 -20.40 -7.78
C LYS A 102 0.52 -21.22 -8.55
N LEU A 103 1.50 -20.56 -9.15
CA LEU A 103 2.57 -21.21 -9.92
C LEU A 103 3.41 -22.16 -9.06
N ASN A 104 3.62 -21.82 -7.79
CA ASN A 104 4.31 -22.67 -6.81
C ASN A 104 3.41 -23.76 -6.18
N GLY A 105 2.17 -23.88 -6.65
CA GLY A 105 1.24 -24.95 -6.25
C GLY A 105 0.67 -24.79 -4.85
N LEU A 106 0.63 -23.56 -4.31
CA LEU A 106 -0.15 -23.27 -3.11
C LEU A 106 -1.63 -23.53 -3.40
N ALA A 107 -2.35 -23.99 -2.38
CA ALA A 107 -3.77 -24.31 -2.50
C ALA A 107 -4.52 -24.00 -1.20
N PRO A 108 -5.85 -23.82 -1.28
CA PRO A 108 -6.68 -23.78 -0.08
C PRO A 108 -6.43 -24.98 0.85
N GLY A 109 -6.40 -24.72 2.16
CA GLY A 109 -6.12 -25.71 3.20
C GLY A 109 -4.63 -25.86 3.57
N ASP A 110 -3.72 -25.23 2.84
CA ASP A 110 -2.32 -25.11 3.29
C ASP A 110 -2.24 -24.32 4.59
N LEU A 111 -1.44 -24.80 5.55
CA LEU A 111 -1.20 -24.06 6.79
C LEU A 111 0.16 -23.35 6.69
N VAL A 112 0.18 -22.02 6.75
CA VAL A 112 1.43 -21.26 6.88
C VAL A 112 1.95 -21.44 8.31
N VAL A 113 3.16 -22.00 8.43
CA VAL A 113 3.80 -22.29 9.73
C VAL A 113 5.02 -21.40 10.00
N SER A 114 5.61 -20.80 8.97
CA SER A 114 6.62 -19.75 9.14
C SER A 114 6.66 -18.80 7.94
N VAL A 115 7.15 -17.59 8.20
CA VAL A 115 7.40 -16.55 7.19
C VAL A 115 8.80 -15.99 7.42
N ASN A 116 9.60 -15.93 6.37
CA ASN A 116 11.03 -15.58 6.39
C ASN A 116 11.81 -16.33 7.47
N ASN A 117 11.56 -17.64 7.58
CA ASN A 117 12.13 -18.55 8.59
C ASN A 117 11.74 -18.23 10.04
N VAL A 118 10.80 -17.31 10.27
CA VAL A 118 10.26 -17.00 11.60
C VAL A 118 8.92 -17.72 11.76
N PRO A 119 8.76 -18.61 12.75
CA PRO A 119 7.50 -19.27 13.01
C PRO A 119 6.36 -18.29 13.22
N VAL A 120 5.15 -18.66 12.80
CA VAL A 120 3.93 -17.89 13.04
C VAL A 120 3.01 -18.69 13.97
N LYS A 121 2.47 -18.04 15.00
CA LYS A 121 1.62 -18.70 16.01
C LYS A 121 0.14 -18.67 15.64
N ASP A 122 -0.26 -17.66 14.89
CA ASP A 122 -1.64 -17.36 14.57
C ASP A 122 -1.76 -16.65 13.22
N VAL A 123 -3.00 -16.49 12.75
CA VAL A 123 -3.29 -15.83 11.47
C VAL A 123 -2.85 -14.36 11.44
N ASN A 124 -2.92 -13.65 12.57
CA ASN A 124 -2.59 -12.22 12.61
C ASN A 124 -1.08 -12.02 12.52
N GLU A 125 -0.30 -12.85 13.21
CA GLU A 125 1.16 -12.85 13.07
C GLU A 125 1.58 -13.21 11.64
N ALA A 126 0.89 -14.16 11.00
CA ALA A 126 1.14 -14.47 9.59
C ALA A 126 0.83 -13.28 8.67
N LYS A 127 -0.36 -12.65 8.80
CA LYS A 127 -0.72 -11.43 8.05
C LYS A 127 0.36 -10.36 8.19
N LYS A 128 0.84 -10.12 9.42
CA LYS A 128 1.89 -9.14 9.71
C LYS A 128 3.21 -9.43 9.00
N LYS A 129 3.67 -10.68 9.02
CA LYS A 129 4.95 -11.05 8.39
C LYS A 129 4.86 -11.17 6.87
N LEU A 130 3.67 -11.49 6.34
CA LEU A 130 3.44 -11.58 4.89
C LEU A 130 3.37 -10.20 4.24
N PHE A 131 2.91 -9.18 4.97
CA PHE A 131 2.91 -7.79 4.52
C PHE A 131 4.33 -7.31 4.19
N GLY A 132 4.44 -6.50 3.14
CA GLY A 132 5.71 -5.94 2.68
C GLY A 132 5.54 -5.31 1.29
N PRO A 133 6.62 -4.72 0.74
CA PRO A 133 6.56 -4.03 -0.53
C PRO A 133 6.41 -4.99 -1.71
N ILE A 134 5.85 -4.48 -2.81
CA ILE A 134 5.75 -5.16 -4.10
C ILE A 134 7.14 -5.57 -4.59
N GLU A 135 7.21 -6.68 -5.31
CA GLU A 135 8.42 -7.31 -5.87
C GLU A 135 9.39 -7.89 -4.83
N GLU A 136 9.25 -7.58 -3.54
CA GLU A 136 10.09 -8.15 -2.51
C GLU A 136 9.71 -9.61 -2.26
N ALA A 137 10.71 -10.47 -2.25
CA ALA A 137 10.52 -11.89 -2.02
C ALA A 137 10.15 -12.19 -0.56
N VAL A 138 9.26 -13.15 -0.37
CA VAL A 138 8.83 -13.68 0.92
C VAL A 138 8.94 -15.20 0.90
N ASN A 139 9.76 -15.76 1.79
CA ASN A 139 9.87 -17.20 1.94
C ASN A 139 8.86 -17.67 2.98
N ILE A 140 7.98 -18.60 2.62
CA ILE A 140 7.03 -19.19 3.56
C ILE A 140 7.28 -20.68 3.72
N ALA A 141 7.10 -21.22 4.92
CA ALA A 141 6.93 -22.65 5.09
C ALA A 141 5.45 -22.97 5.26
N ILE A 142 4.97 -23.95 4.51
CA ILE A 142 3.61 -24.45 4.61
C ILE A 142 3.60 -25.91 5.07
N LEU A 143 2.50 -26.32 5.69
CA LEU A 143 2.19 -27.69 6.05
C LEU A 143 0.95 -28.15 5.27
N ARG A 144 1.10 -29.23 4.49
CA ARG A 144 0.01 -29.90 3.77
C ARG A 144 0.07 -31.40 4.09
N GLN A 145 -0.99 -31.96 4.69
CA GLN A 145 -1.05 -33.39 5.02
C GLN A 145 0.19 -33.90 5.78
N ASN A 146 0.65 -33.15 6.79
CA ASN A 146 1.86 -33.42 7.57
C ASN A 146 3.20 -33.34 6.81
N ASN A 147 3.19 -32.90 5.55
CA ASN A 147 4.41 -32.61 4.80
C ASN A 147 4.70 -31.10 4.84
N GLN A 148 5.86 -30.72 5.38
CA GLN A 148 6.30 -29.34 5.41
C GLN A 148 7.21 -29.04 4.22
N ARG A 149 6.92 -27.95 3.50
CA ARG A 149 7.79 -27.44 2.43
C ARG A 149 7.90 -25.93 2.47
N SER A 150 9.04 -25.42 2.05
CA SER A 150 9.27 -23.99 1.88
C SER A 150 9.01 -23.55 0.44
N VAL A 151 8.47 -22.35 0.27
CA VAL A 151 8.19 -21.73 -1.01
C VAL A 151 8.65 -20.28 -0.94
N LEU A 152 9.48 -19.89 -1.91
CA LEU A 152 9.84 -18.50 -2.13
C LEU A 152 8.81 -17.88 -3.07
N LEU A 153 8.14 -16.82 -2.61
CA LEU A 153 7.14 -16.10 -3.37
C LEU A 153 7.59 -14.67 -3.61
N LYS A 154 7.11 -14.09 -4.71
CA LYS A 154 7.18 -12.66 -4.95
C LYS A 154 5.88 -11.99 -4.47
N ARG A 155 6.00 -10.87 -3.76
CA ARG A 155 4.83 -10.03 -3.45
C ARG A 155 4.37 -9.28 -4.69
N GLU A 156 3.09 -9.38 -5.00
CA GLU A 156 2.50 -8.82 -6.20
C GLU A 156 1.65 -7.58 -5.87
N PRO A 157 1.47 -6.65 -6.82
CA PRO A 157 0.58 -5.50 -6.63
C PRO A 157 -0.87 -5.96 -6.48
N PHE A 158 -1.61 -5.38 -5.54
CA PHE A 158 -3.05 -5.62 -5.44
C PHE A 158 -3.73 -5.31 -6.79
N LYS A 159 -4.30 -6.33 -7.44
CA LYS A 159 -5.24 -6.09 -8.54
C LYS A 159 -6.52 -5.55 -7.91
N GLY A 160 -6.64 -4.22 -7.87
CA GLY A 160 -7.92 -3.57 -7.64
C GLY A 160 -8.92 -4.11 -8.66
N ASN A 161 -10.07 -4.58 -8.19
CA ASN A 161 -11.22 -4.71 -9.08
C ASN A 161 -11.54 -3.28 -9.54
N ASN A 162 -11.25 -2.96 -10.80
CA ASN A 162 -11.73 -1.73 -11.44
C ASN A 162 -13.25 -1.60 -11.29
#